data_AF-A0A2V6USE7-F1
#
_entry.id   AF-A0A2V6USE7-F1
#
_cell.length_a   1.000
_cell.length_b   1.000
_cell.length_c   1.000
_cell.angle_alpha   90.00
_cell.angle_beta   90.00
_cell.angle_gamma   90.00
#
_symmetry.space_group_name_H-M   'P 1'
#
loop_
_entity.id
_entity.type
_entity.pdbx_description
1 polymer ?
#
loop_
_entity_poly.entity_id
_entity_poly.type
_entity_poly.pdbx_seq_one_letter_code
_entity_poly.pdbx_strand_id
1 'polypeptide(L)'
;MIGTMLALVLTTCLPALSAAQAPMILQQSATAPAPRWEVSLEGRVGFPTGYIRVSETVTHGTRLRLSDLGLDVSEAVEAGVAFWLTPRDAVRATYLYYFLRGSATLDRSIAYDGQEYTAGAVDTNTDFSRISLAYERLLTTVLDHGRLIGSAGLTYVLLNAGLTQHGKTKAEDFYLQEM
;
A
#
# COMPACT_ATOMS: atom_id res chain seq x y z
N MET A 1 0.01 -27.35 7.16
CA MET A 1 -1.33 -26.74 7.21
C MET A 1 -1.40 -25.90 8.46
N ILE A 2 -1.21 -24.58 8.35
CA ILE A 2 -1.27 -23.64 9.48
C ILE A 2 -2.43 -22.69 9.18
N GLY A 3 -3.48 -22.78 9.97
CA GLY A 3 -4.68 -21.96 9.85
C GLY A 3 -4.46 -20.60 10.49
N THR A 4 -4.56 -19.54 9.70
CA THR A 4 -4.46 -18.16 10.16
C THR A 4 -5.79 -17.74 10.80
N MET A 5 -5.77 -17.46 12.09
CA MET A 5 -6.93 -17.00 12.85
C MET A 5 -7.01 -15.47 12.77
N LEU A 6 -8.07 -14.96 12.14
CA LEU A 6 -8.38 -13.53 12.03
C LEU A 6 -9.11 -13.08 13.31
N ALA A 7 -8.51 -12.18 14.09
CA ALA A 7 -9.15 -11.59 15.27
C ALA A 7 -9.83 -10.27 14.89
N LEU A 8 -11.17 -10.24 14.96
CA LEU A 8 -12.00 -9.06 14.74
C LEU A 8 -12.33 -8.43 16.10
N VAL A 9 -11.81 -7.23 16.39
CA VAL A 9 -12.14 -6.48 17.61
C VAL A 9 -13.37 -5.63 17.34
N LEU A 10 -14.53 -6.04 17.87
CA LEU A 10 -15.75 -5.21 17.92
C LEU A 10 -15.76 -4.36 19.20
N THR A 11 -15.54 -3.05 19.08
CA THR A 11 -15.92 -2.10 20.13
C THR A 11 -17.40 -1.79 20.02
N THR A 12 -18.21 -2.33 20.94
CA THR A 12 -19.63 -1.98 21.08
C THR A 12 -19.76 -0.83 22.09
N CYS A 13 -20.25 0.33 21.65
CA CYS A 13 -20.66 1.40 22.55
C CYS A 13 -22.10 1.14 23.01
N LEU A 14 -22.28 0.81 24.29
CA LEU A 14 -23.60 0.75 24.94
C LEU A 14 -24.13 2.18 25.19
N PRO A 15 -25.41 2.50 24.92
CA PRO A 15 -25.98 3.77 25.32
C PRO A 15 -26.41 3.73 26.79
N ALA A 16 -26.00 4.73 27.56
CA ALA A 16 -26.52 4.95 28.90
C ALA A 16 -27.98 5.41 28.83
N LEU A 17 -28.88 4.70 29.51
CA LEU A 17 -30.27 5.12 29.73
C LEU A 17 -30.30 6.27 30.74
N SER A 18 -30.75 7.45 30.31
CA SER A 18 -31.11 8.55 31.21
C SER A 18 -32.58 8.91 30.98
N ALA A 19 -33.37 8.83 32.06
CA ALA A 19 -34.80 9.06 32.07
C ALA A 19 -35.11 10.56 32.29
N ALA A 20 -35.77 11.19 31.32
CA ALA A 20 -36.69 12.32 31.50
C ALA A 20 -37.35 12.65 30.14
N GLN A 21 -38.59 12.21 29.93
CA GLN A 21 -39.38 12.56 28.75
C GLN A 21 -40.04 13.93 28.95
N ALA A 22 -39.49 14.96 28.31
CA ALA A 22 -40.16 16.23 28.01
C ALA A 22 -40.81 16.14 26.60
N PRO A 23 -41.88 16.91 26.31
CA PRO A 23 -42.66 16.75 25.08
C PRO A 23 -41.78 16.84 23.83
N MET A 24 -41.90 15.80 22.99
CA MET A 24 -41.12 15.60 21.78
C MET A 24 -41.51 16.65 20.73
N ILE A 25 -40.86 17.81 20.76
CA ILE A 25 -40.66 18.59 19.55
C ILE A 25 -39.80 17.69 18.66
N LEU A 26 -40.35 17.21 17.54
CA LEU A 26 -39.54 16.66 16.45
C LEU A 26 -38.69 17.82 15.93
N GLN A 27 -37.59 18.10 16.62
CA GLN A 27 -36.45 18.75 16.00
C GLN A 27 -36.05 17.78 14.89
N GLN A 28 -36.44 18.10 13.66
CA GLN A 28 -35.69 17.64 12.49
C GLN A 28 -34.27 18.09 12.78
N SER A 29 -33.44 17.18 13.29
CA SER A 29 -32.00 17.36 13.30
C SER A 29 -31.69 17.78 11.88
N ALA A 30 -31.19 19.02 11.70
CA ALA A 30 -30.68 19.43 10.42
C ALA A 30 -29.69 18.34 10.01
N THR A 31 -30.02 17.55 8.99
CA THR A 31 -29.13 16.51 8.49
C THR A 31 -27.87 17.24 8.13
N ALA A 32 -26.81 17.06 8.95
CA ALA A 32 -25.56 17.72 8.70
C ALA A 32 -25.15 17.36 7.27
N PRO A 33 -24.75 18.35 6.44
CA PRO A 33 -24.32 18.05 5.09
C PRO A 33 -23.23 17.00 5.16
N ALA A 34 -23.36 15.94 4.34
CA ALA A 34 -22.39 14.86 4.32
C ALA A 34 -20.97 15.46 4.14
N PRO A 35 -19.97 14.99 4.91
CA PRO A 35 -18.63 15.53 4.83
C PRO A 35 -18.11 15.38 3.40
N ARG A 36 -17.66 16.50 2.83
CA ARG A 36 -17.12 16.51 1.46
C ARG A 36 -15.71 15.92 1.39
N TRP A 37 -15.08 15.70 2.53
CA TRP A 37 -13.72 15.17 2.64
C TRP A 37 -13.74 13.87 3.41
N GLU A 38 -12.94 12.94 2.94
CA GLU A 38 -12.62 11.67 3.60
C GLU A 38 -11.10 11.56 3.65
N VAL A 39 -10.57 11.20 4.81
CA VAL A 39 -9.13 11.00 5.01
C VAL A 39 -8.95 9.60 5.60
N SER A 40 -7.99 8.86 5.05
CA SER A 40 -7.64 7.52 5.50
C SER A 40 -6.15 7.40 5.75
N LEU A 41 -5.79 6.59 6.74
CA LEU A 41 -4.42 6.16 7.01
C LEU A 41 -4.48 4.67 7.35
N GLU A 42 -3.70 3.87 6.65
CA GLU A 42 -3.65 2.42 6.80
C GLU A 42 -2.19 1.97 6.97
N GLY A 43 -1.96 1.03 7.88
CA GLY A 43 -0.70 0.31 8.03
C GLY A 43 -0.87 -1.15 7.65
N ARG A 44 0.09 -1.72 6.92
CA ARG A 44 0.09 -3.12 6.48
C ARG A 44 1.40 -3.78 6.85
N VAL A 45 1.35 -5.05 7.26
CA VAL A 45 2.52 -5.91 7.45
C VAL A 45 2.26 -7.21 6.72
N GLY A 46 3.26 -7.71 5.99
CA GLY A 46 3.11 -8.92 5.19
C GLY A 46 4.44 -9.62 4.93
N PHE A 47 4.35 -10.68 4.13
CA PHE A 47 5.48 -11.48 3.70
C PHE A 47 5.58 -11.35 2.17
N PRO A 48 6.52 -10.55 1.64
CA PRO A 48 6.60 -10.31 0.21
C PRO A 48 7.06 -11.60 -0.49
N THR A 49 6.46 -11.88 -1.65
CA THR A 49 6.80 -13.05 -2.47
C THR A 49 7.11 -12.61 -3.88
N GLY A 50 7.92 -13.39 -4.59
CA GLY A 50 8.27 -13.11 -5.98
C GLY A 50 9.77 -13.07 -6.20
N TYR A 51 10.15 -12.38 -7.27
CA TYR A 51 11.53 -12.29 -7.72
C TYR A 51 11.81 -10.90 -8.28
N ILE A 52 13.04 -10.44 -8.08
CA ILE A 52 13.58 -9.27 -8.77
C ILE A 52 14.62 -9.74 -9.78
N ARG A 53 14.65 -9.07 -10.93
CA ARG A 53 15.73 -9.18 -11.89
C ARG A 53 16.00 -7.78 -12.39
N VAL A 54 17.14 -7.26 -11.97
CA VAL A 54 17.69 -6.03 -12.50
C VAL A 54 18.38 -6.33 -13.83
N SER A 55 18.11 -5.55 -14.86
CA SER A 55 18.74 -5.69 -16.17
C SER A 55 19.08 -4.32 -16.73
N GLU A 56 20.35 -4.05 -16.96
CA GLU A 56 20.76 -3.03 -17.93
C GLU A 56 20.72 -3.64 -19.35
N THR A 57 20.50 -2.80 -20.37
CA THR A 57 20.08 -3.11 -21.75
C THR A 57 20.82 -4.23 -22.50
N VAL A 58 21.99 -4.68 -22.01
CA VAL A 58 22.83 -5.71 -22.66
C VAL A 58 23.21 -6.87 -21.71
N THR A 59 23.07 -6.70 -20.38
CA THR A 59 23.48 -7.72 -19.39
C THR A 59 22.31 -8.05 -18.48
N HIS A 60 21.80 -9.27 -18.61
CA HIS A 60 20.74 -9.75 -17.74
C HIS A 60 21.32 -10.03 -16.36
N GLY A 61 20.83 -9.32 -15.34
CA GLY A 61 21.17 -9.63 -13.96
C GLY A 61 20.59 -10.97 -13.51
N THR A 62 21.07 -11.41 -12.36
CA THR A 62 20.62 -12.65 -11.73
C THR A 62 19.18 -12.49 -11.28
N ARG A 63 18.34 -13.51 -11.54
CA ARG A 63 17.00 -13.55 -10.97
C ARG A 63 17.12 -13.97 -9.51
N LEU A 64 16.74 -13.08 -8.61
CA LEU A 64 16.85 -13.28 -7.17
C LEU A 64 15.45 -13.31 -6.57
N ARG A 65 15.18 -14.29 -5.71
CA ARG A 65 13.94 -14.27 -4.92
C ARG A 65 14.06 -13.19 -3.86
N LEU A 66 12.95 -12.58 -3.49
CA LEU A 66 12.94 -11.57 -2.42
C LEU A 66 13.45 -12.16 -1.10
N SER A 67 13.10 -13.41 -0.80
CA SER A 67 13.61 -14.17 0.36
C SER A 67 15.14 -14.34 0.34
N ASP A 68 15.73 -14.54 -0.84
CA ASP A 68 17.19 -14.76 -0.98
C ASP A 68 17.97 -13.46 -0.69
N LEU A 69 17.28 -12.32 -0.72
CA LEU A 69 17.77 -10.99 -0.38
C LEU A 69 17.46 -10.60 1.08
N GLY A 70 16.89 -11.52 1.86
CA GLY A 70 16.48 -11.27 3.25
C GLY A 70 15.26 -10.36 3.37
N LEU A 71 14.50 -10.18 2.28
CA LEU A 71 13.23 -9.46 2.28
C LEU A 71 12.12 -10.43 2.69
N ASP A 72 12.14 -10.86 3.95
CA ASP A 72 11.15 -11.81 4.47
C ASP A 72 9.89 -11.14 5.01
N VAL A 73 9.99 -9.85 5.38
CA VAL A 73 8.89 -9.05 5.91
C VAL A 73 8.78 -7.76 5.09
N SER A 74 7.54 -7.33 4.86
CA SER A 74 7.22 -6.03 4.29
C SER A 74 6.32 -5.25 5.22
N GLU A 75 6.60 -3.96 5.34
CA GLU A 75 5.76 -3.02 6.08
C GLU A 75 5.31 -1.93 5.12
N ALA A 76 4.07 -1.49 5.22
CA ALA A 76 3.53 -0.45 4.36
C ALA A 76 2.71 0.57 5.14
N VAL A 77 2.75 1.81 4.67
CA VAL A 77 1.83 2.86 5.09
C VAL A 77 1.14 3.42 3.85
N GLU A 78 -0.18 3.57 3.93
CA GLU A 78 -0.99 4.19 2.89
C GLU A 78 -1.78 5.35 3.47
N ALA A 79 -1.64 6.53 2.89
CA ALA A 79 -2.45 7.70 3.19
C ALA A 79 -3.37 7.99 2.00
N GLY A 80 -4.63 8.32 2.29
CA GLY A 80 -5.62 8.63 1.29
C GLY A 80 -6.42 9.87 1.64
N VAL A 81 -6.76 10.67 0.63
CA VAL A 81 -7.69 11.79 0.73
C VAL A 81 -8.68 11.69 -0.42
N ALA A 82 -9.97 11.72 -0.13
CA ALA A 82 -11.02 11.82 -1.12
C ALA A 82 -11.85 13.08 -0.92
N PHE A 83 -12.15 13.75 -2.03
CA PHE A 83 -13.04 14.89 -2.10
C PHE A 83 -14.28 14.54 -2.91
N TRP A 84 -15.46 14.58 -2.26
CA TRP A 84 -16.75 14.33 -2.88
C TRP A 84 -17.24 15.58 -3.61
N LEU A 85 -17.22 15.51 -4.94
CA LEU A 85 -17.76 16.52 -5.85
C LEU A 85 -19.29 16.54 -5.76
N THR A 86 -19.90 15.35 -5.74
CA THR A 86 -21.33 15.10 -5.57
C THR A 86 -21.52 13.92 -4.61
N PRO A 87 -22.76 13.58 -4.19
CA PRO A 87 -23.01 12.35 -3.41
C PRO A 87 -22.61 11.05 -4.13
N ARG A 88 -22.27 11.10 -5.43
CA ARG A 88 -21.92 9.93 -6.25
C ARG A 88 -20.53 10.03 -6.88
N ASP A 89 -19.88 11.18 -6.85
CA ASP A 89 -18.63 11.44 -7.58
C ASP A 89 -17.57 11.97 -6.61
N ALA A 90 -16.37 11.40 -6.67
CA ALA A 90 -15.24 11.81 -5.83
C ALA A 90 -13.93 11.84 -6.62
N VAL A 91 -12.99 12.67 -6.15
CA VAL A 91 -11.59 12.61 -6.56
C VAL A 91 -10.79 12.10 -5.37
N ARG A 92 -10.03 11.03 -5.55
CA ARG A 92 -9.20 10.40 -4.53
C ARG A 92 -7.72 10.48 -4.91
N ALA A 93 -6.92 10.99 -3.99
CA ALA A 93 -5.47 10.90 -4.03
C ALA A 93 -5.00 9.88 -2.98
N THR A 94 -4.10 8.98 -3.36
CA THR A 94 -3.48 8.03 -2.42
C THR A 94 -1.97 8.02 -2.59
N TYR A 95 -1.29 7.85 -1.46
CA TYR A 95 0.15 7.66 -1.38
C TYR A 95 0.43 6.41 -0.55
N LEU A 96 1.12 5.45 -1.15
CA LEU A 96 1.51 4.19 -0.54
C LEU A 96 3.03 4.11 -0.53
N TYR A 97 3.59 3.72 0.60
CA TYR A 97 5.02 3.46 0.75
C TYR A 97 5.24 2.12 1.43
N TYR A 98 6.07 1.28 0.84
CA TYR A 98 6.50 -0.02 1.37
C TYR A 98 7.97 0.07 1.78
N PHE A 99 8.24 -0.27 3.04
CA PHE A 99 9.57 -0.53 3.55
C PHE A 99 9.93 -1.98 3.21
N LEU A 100 10.91 -2.15 2.34
CA LEU A 100 11.38 -3.46 1.86
C LEU A 100 12.88 -3.52 2.10
N ARG A 101 13.24 -3.81 3.35
CA ARG A 101 14.64 -3.84 3.81
C ARG A 101 14.98 -5.21 4.33
N GLY A 102 16.14 -5.69 3.95
CA GLY A 102 16.59 -7.04 4.27
C GLY A 102 18.10 -7.14 4.29
N SER A 103 18.59 -8.22 4.86
CA SER A 103 20.01 -8.56 4.84
C SER A 103 20.14 -10.05 4.61
N ALA A 104 21.05 -10.46 3.73
CA ALA A 104 21.30 -11.86 3.42
C ALA A 104 22.81 -12.14 3.30
N THR A 105 23.17 -13.41 3.35
CA THR A 105 24.52 -13.86 2.98
C THR A 105 24.42 -14.65 1.69
N LEU A 106 25.08 -14.16 0.64
CA LEU A 106 25.15 -14.82 -0.65
C LEU A 106 26.21 -15.93 -0.60
N ASP A 107 25.82 -17.13 -1.03
CA ASP A 107 26.70 -18.30 -1.14
C ASP A 107 27.50 -18.33 -2.45
N ARG A 108 27.13 -17.49 -3.41
CA ARG A 108 27.72 -17.40 -4.74
C ARG A 108 27.81 -15.96 -5.23
N SER A 109 28.61 -15.73 -6.26
CA SER A 109 28.58 -14.46 -6.98
C SER A 109 27.26 -14.28 -7.72
N ILE A 110 26.74 -13.06 -7.73
CA ILE A 110 25.54 -12.67 -8.45
C ILE A 110 25.82 -11.44 -9.32
N ALA A 111 25.17 -11.36 -10.46
CA ALA A 111 25.13 -10.14 -11.25
C ALA A 111 23.90 -9.30 -10.85
N TYR A 112 24.09 -8.04 -10.52
CA TYR A 112 23.03 -7.10 -10.16
C TYR A 112 23.41 -5.70 -10.64
N ASP A 113 22.51 -5.01 -11.36
CA ASP A 113 22.75 -3.66 -11.90
C ASP A 113 24.07 -3.55 -12.70
N GLY A 114 24.28 -4.51 -13.62
CA GLY A 114 25.50 -4.56 -14.45
C GLY A 114 26.80 -4.86 -13.71
N GLN A 115 26.77 -5.08 -12.38
CA GLN A 115 27.93 -5.38 -11.54
C GLN A 115 27.88 -6.80 -10.99
N GLU A 116 29.06 -7.39 -10.75
CA GLU A 116 29.17 -8.67 -10.06
C GLU A 116 29.44 -8.44 -8.58
N TYR A 117 28.57 -8.99 -7.73
CA TYR A 117 28.71 -9.05 -6.28
C TYR A 117 29.22 -10.44 -5.92
N THR A 118 30.28 -10.53 -5.13
CA THR A 118 30.86 -11.81 -4.73
C THR A 118 30.07 -12.43 -3.57
N ALA A 119 30.31 -13.71 -3.29
CA ALA A 119 29.76 -14.36 -2.10
C ALA A 119 30.12 -13.56 -0.83
N GLY A 120 29.15 -13.40 0.08
CA GLY A 120 29.30 -12.62 1.30
C GLY A 120 28.01 -11.95 1.78
N ALA A 121 28.11 -11.19 2.88
CA ALA A 121 26.98 -10.46 3.45
C ALA A 121 26.58 -9.28 2.56
N VAL A 122 25.27 -9.12 2.34
CA VAL A 122 24.67 -8.06 1.54
C VAL A 122 23.47 -7.47 2.28
N ASP A 123 23.32 -6.15 2.19
CA ASP A 123 22.13 -5.43 2.63
C ASP A 123 21.30 -5.05 1.41
N THR A 124 20.00 -5.30 1.48
CA THR A 124 19.04 -5.03 0.41
C THR A 124 18.10 -3.93 0.84
N ASN A 125 17.93 -2.93 -0.02
CA ASN A 125 16.92 -1.90 0.10
C ASN A 125 16.12 -1.87 -1.21
N THR A 126 14.90 -2.38 -1.19
CA THR A 126 14.01 -2.39 -2.34
C THR A 126 12.74 -1.56 -2.09
N ASP A 127 12.88 -0.41 -1.42
CA ASP A 127 11.74 0.43 -1.03
C ASP A 127 10.87 0.78 -2.26
N PHE A 128 9.55 0.63 -2.09
CA PHE A 128 8.55 0.79 -3.15
C PHE A 128 7.57 1.89 -2.77
N SER A 129 7.20 2.74 -3.72
CA SER A 129 6.15 3.72 -3.50
C SER A 129 5.22 3.85 -4.70
N ARG A 130 3.95 4.15 -4.39
CA ARG A 130 2.90 4.33 -5.39
C ARG A 130 2.11 5.58 -5.06
N ILE A 131 1.95 6.44 -6.06
CA ILE A 131 1.12 7.64 -6.00
C ILE A 131 -0.01 7.46 -7.00
N SER A 132 -1.25 7.60 -6.55
CA SER A 132 -2.41 7.49 -7.43
C SER A 132 -3.34 8.68 -7.28
N LEU A 133 -3.90 9.12 -8.40
CA LEU A 133 -4.97 10.10 -8.46
C LEU A 133 -6.09 9.55 -9.32
N ALA A 134 -7.27 9.34 -8.74
CA ALA A 134 -8.40 8.73 -9.41
C ALA A 134 -9.68 9.55 -9.24
N TYR A 135 -10.46 9.63 -10.30
CA TYR A 135 -11.87 9.97 -10.24
C TYR A 135 -12.68 8.71 -10.01
N GLU A 136 -13.53 8.72 -8.98
CA GLU A 136 -14.41 7.64 -8.57
C GLU A 136 -15.87 8.05 -8.79
N ARG A 137 -16.67 7.10 -9.30
CA ARG A 137 -18.11 7.28 -9.51
C ARG A 137 -18.89 6.09 -9.01
N LEU A 138 -19.84 6.33 -8.11
CA LEU A 138 -20.83 5.34 -7.70
C LEU A 138 -21.74 5.02 -8.88
N LEU A 139 -21.58 3.82 -9.45
CA LEU A 139 -22.36 3.35 -10.60
C LEU A 139 -23.72 2.81 -10.15
N THR A 140 -23.73 1.98 -9.11
CA THR A 140 -24.95 1.43 -8.54
C THR A 140 -24.75 0.98 -7.09
N THR A 141 -25.84 0.88 -6.35
CA THR A 141 -25.89 0.23 -5.04
C THR A 141 -26.45 -1.18 -5.24
N VAL A 142 -25.71 -2.19 -4.79
CA VAL A 142 -26.12 -3.59 -4.89
C VAL A 142 -26.72 -4.00 -3.55
N LEU A 143 -28.03 -4.21 -3.52
CA LEU A 143 -28.80 -4.43 -2.29
C LEU A 143 -28.63 -3.25 -1.31
N ASP A 144 -28.93 -3.46 -0.03
CA ASP A 144 -28.89 -2.41 1.01
C ASP A 144 -27.46 -2.10 1.52
N HIS A 145 -26.45 -2.89 1.12
CA HIS A 145 -25.10 -2.84 1.72
C HIS A 145 -23.94 -2.83 0.72
N GLY A 146 -24.17 -3.13 -0.56
CA GLY A 146 -23.12 -3.16 -1.59
C GLY A 146 -23.05 -1.87 -2.39
N ARG A 147 -21.85 -1.47 -2.81
CA ARG A 147 -21.63 -0.34 -3.72
C ARG A 147 -20.71 -0.76 -4.85
N LEU A 148 -21.10 -0.48 -6.08
CA LEU A 148 -20.23 -0.62 -7.25
C LEU A 148 -19.70 0.76 -7.62
N ILE A 149 -18.39 0.93 -7.52
CA ILE A 149 -17.69 2.17 -7.84
C ILE A 149 -16.82 1.91 -9.08
N GLY A 150 -16.99 2.73 -10.10
CA GLY A 150 -16.09 2.80 -11.25
C GLY A 150 -15.04 3.87 -11.00
N SER A 151 -13.79 3.60 -11.38
CA SER A 151 -12.69 4.54 -11.22
C SER A 151 -11.88 4.70 -12.50
N ALA A 152 -11.42 5.92 -12.78
CA ALA A 152 -10.44 6.21 -13.80
C ALA A 152 -9.40 7.16 -13.24
N GLY A 153 -8.11 6.88 -13.44
CA GLY A 153 -7.05 7.62 -12.76
C GLY A 153 -5.68 7.33 -13.31
N LEU A 154 -4.71 8.06 -12.77
CA LEU A 154 -3.29 7.92 -13.07
C LEU A 154 -2.60 7.31 -11.87
N THR A 155 -1.66 6.40 -12.14
CA THR A 155 -0.82 5.81 -11.11
C THR A 155 0.63 5.91 -11.52
N TYR A 156 1.44 6.38 -10.58
CA TYR A 156 2.88 6.45 -10.72
C TYR A 156 3.53 5.56 -9.66
N VAL A 157 4.47 4.73 -10.12
CA VAL A 157 5.16 3.74 -9.29
C VAL A 157 6.66 4.01 -9.34
N LEU A 158 7.27 4.01 -8.16
CA LEU A 158 8.71 4.06 -7.99
C LEU A 158 9.17 2.84 -7.21
N LEU A 159 10.18 2.18 -7.74
CA LEU A 159 10.86 1.07 -7.08
C LEU A 159 12.36 1.42 -7.04
N ASN A 160 12.89 1.63 -5.85
CA ASN A 160 14.33 1.81 -5.66
C ASN A 160 14.92 0.46 -5.29
N ALA A 161 15.64 -0.19 -6.21
CA ALA A 161 16.16 -1.53 -6.01
C ALA A 161 17.68 -1.48 -5.76
N GLY A 162 18.08 -1.18 -4.53
CA GLY A 162 19.47 -1.09 -4.11
C GLY A 162 20.01 -2.34 -3.42
N LEU A 163 21.28 -2.63 -3.72
CA LEU A 163 22.08 -3.65 -3.04
C LEU A 163 23.36 -2.99 -2.49
N THR A 164 23.71 -3.32 -1.25
CA THR A 164 24.92 -2.82 -0.59
C THR A 164 25.79 -3.98 -0.14
N GLN A 165 27.07 -3.95 -0.50
CA GLN A 165 28.07 -4.94 -0.06
C GLN A 165 29.36 -4.23 0.35
N HIS A 166 29.92 -4.56 1.51
CA HIS A 166 31.15 -3.95 2.06
C HIS A 166 31.15 -2.40 2.06
N GLY A 167 30.00 -1.77 2.36
CA GLY A 167 29.86 -0.31 2.40
C GLY A 167 29.81 0.37 1.03
N LYS A 168 29.79 -0.38 -0.08
CA LYS A 168 29.49 0.14 -1.42
C LYS A 168 28.01 -0.10 -1.72
N THR A 169 27.25 0.98 -1.88
CA THR A 169 25.83 0.97 -2.25
C THR A 169 25.68 1.33 -3.72
N LYS A 170 24.92 0.52 -4.46
CA LYS A 170 24.38 0.89 -5.78
C LYS A 170 22.88 0.68 -5.77
N ALA A 171 22.16 1.69 -6.25
CA ALA A 171 20.71 1.75 -6.29
C ALA A 171 20.29 2.09 -7.71
N GLU A 172 19.37 1.30 -8.26
CA GLU A 172 18.73 1.60 -9.54
C GLU A 172 17.30 2.08 -9.26
N ASP A 173 16.94 3.20 -9.88
CA ASP A 173 15.60 3.77 -9.80
C ASP A 173 14.77 3.27 -10.98
N PHE A 174 13.83 2.36 -10.73
CA PHE A 174 12.86 1.95 -11.74
C PHE A 174 11.64 2.87 -11.71
N TYR A 175 11.33 3.45 -12.88
CA TYR A 175 10.17 4.30 -13.11
C TYR A 175 9.21 3.61 -14.08
N LEU A 176 7.98 3.34 -13.66
CA LEU A 176 6.93 2.81 -14.53
C LEU A 176 5.69 3.70 -14.40
N GLN A 177 5.31 4.34 -15.51
CA GLN A 177 4.11 5.16 -15.61
C GLN A 177 3.01 4.32 -16.28
N GLU A 178 1.98 3.94 -15.52
CA GLU A 178 0.80 3.28 -16.07
C GLU A 178 -0.25 4.37 -16.39
N MET A 179 -0.66 4.43 -17.67
CA MET A 179 -1.70 5.34 -18.18
C MET A 179 -3.06 4.66 -18.27
#